data_AF-A0A949P7R6-F1
#
_entry.id   AF-A0A949P7R6-F1
#
_cell.length_a   1.000
_cell.length_b   1.000
_cell.length_c   1.000
_cell.angle_alpha   90.00
_cell.angle_beta   90.00
_cell.angle_gamma   90.00
#
_symmetry.space_group_name_H-M   'P 1'
#
loop_
_entity.id
_entity.type
_entity.pdbx_description
1 polymer ?
#
loop_
_entity_poly.entity_id
_entity_poly.type
_entity_poly.pdbx_seq_one_letter_code
_entity_poly.pdbx_strand_id
1 'polypeptide(L)'
;MPTEYNEFALFHENIEEFDLQVSHLPPVERFATTLQGSTPASSPSREVSALQWEAGSPELVFVHGGAQNAHTWDTVALALGRPALAIDLPGHGHSGWREDGAYSPLSMADDLAEVIAKHAPDALAVVGMSLGGLTSMELAARHADLVRSLVMVDITPGVNADKAKAIIDFVDGPQSFAAFDDLLARTMEFNPTRSESSMRRGILHNAHQLADGSWQWRYDRGSHARAEQAGESPGSAGAVNDASGQLWDDFSSVTCPLMLVRGSLSPVVDDEDVAEACRRQPDLEVHLVDGAGHSVQGDRPVELAALLETWLAR
;
A
#
# COMPACT_ATOMS: atom_id res chain seq x y z
N MET A 1 -11.68 -26.84 -16.10
CA MET A 1 -11.04 -26.67 -14.78
C MET A 1 -10.54 -25.24 -14.76
N PRO A 2 -10.95 -24.37 -13.82
CA PRO A 2 -10.27 -23.10 -13.65
C PRO A 2 -8.78 -23.43 -13.45
N THR A 3 -7.89 -22.82 -14.22
CA THR A 3 -6.45 -22.87 -13.93
C THR A 3 -6.27 -22.41 -12.49
N GLU A 4 -5.72 -23.29 -11.65
CA GLU A 4 -5.41 -22.98 -10.26
C GLU A 4 -4.55 -21.71 -10.24
N TYR A 5 -5.03 -20.68 -9.55
CA TYR A 5 -4.30 -19.41 -9.43
C TYR A 5 -2.92 -19.69 -8.81
N ASN A 6 -1.87 -19.39 -9.56
CA ASN A 6 -0.50 -19.42 -9.08
C ASN A 6 -0.03 -17.99 -8.87
N GLU A 7 0.14 -17.63 -7.60
CA GLU A 7 0.45 -16.28 -7.13
C GLU A 7 1.68 -15.66 -7.79
N PHE A 8 2.71 -16.44 -8.10
CA PHE A 8 3.97 -15.92 -8.66
C PHE A 8 4.12 -16.19 -10.16
N ALA A 9 3.10 -16.77 -10.80
CA ALA A 9 3.19 -17.12 -12.23
C ALA A 9 3.12 -15.90 -13.16
N LEU A 10 2.63 -14.75 -12.68
CA LEU A 10 2.32 -13.59 -13.53
C LEU A 10 3.47 -12.58 -13.65
N PHE A 11 4.62 -12.81 -13.01
CA PHE A 11 5.77 -11.89 -13.09
C PHE A 11 6.28 -11.67 -14.52
N HIS A 12 6.16 -12.66 -15.40
CA HIS A 12 6.51 -12.52 -16.81
C HIS A 12 5.68 -11.43 -17.51
N GLU A 13 4.42 -11.25 -17.13
CA GLU A 13 3.59 -10.17 -17.68
C GLU A 13 4.10 -8.79 -17.24
N ASN A 14 4.54 -8.63 -15.99
CA ASN A 14 5.14 -7.37 -15.53
C ASN A 14 6.45 -7.07 -16.29
N ILE A 15 7.27 -8.10 -16.52
CA ILE A 15 8.54 -7.98 -17.26
C ILE A 15 8.28 -7.56 -18.70
N GLU A 16 7.34 -8.21 -19.38
CA GLU A 16 6.99 -7.89 -20.78
C GLU A 16 6.32 -6.53 -20.92
N GLU A 17 5.41 -6.16 -20.00
CA GLU A 17 4.67 -4.90 -20.06
C GLU A 17 5.58 -3.66 -19.91
N PHE A 18 6.65 -3.76 -19.12
CA PHE A 18 7.57 -2.67 -18.82
C PHE A 18 8.99 -2.85 -19.38
N ASP A 19 9.19 -3.85 -20.26
CA ASP A 19 10.50 -4.17 -20.88
C ASP A 19 11.65 -4.31 -19.86
N LEU A 20 11.36 -4.97 -18.73
CA LEU A 20 12.30 -5.07 -17.62
C LEU A 20 13.48 -5.99 -17.95
N GLN A 21 14.68 -5.55 -17.61
CA GLN A 21 15.91 -6.31 -17.82
C GLN A 21 16.18 -7.27 -16.65
N VAL A 22 15.33 -8.30 -16.50
CA VAL A 22 15.42 -9.30 -15.42
C VAL A 22 16.19 -10.54 -15.92
N SER A 23 17.37 -10.80 -15.33
CA SER A 23 18.25 -11.90 -15.76
C SER A 23 17.76 -13.30 -15.36
N HIS A 24 17.03 -13.38 -14.25
CA HIS A 24 16.37 -14.57 -13.73
C HIS A 24 15.20 -14.14 -12.85
N LEU A 25 14.16 -14.96 -12.76
CA LEU A 25 13.04 -14.65 -11.87
C LEU A 25 13.55 -14.65 -10.41
N PRO A 26 13.29 -13.59 -9.64
CA PRO A 26 13.71 -13.52 -8.25
C PRO A 26 12.99 -14.59 -7.43
N PRO A 27 13.63 -15.19 -6.41
CA PRO A 27 12.90 -15.97 -5.42
C PRO A 27 11.97 -15.03 -4.65
N VAL A 28 10.69 -15.39 -4.57
CA VAL A 28 9.68 -14.68 -3.78
C VAL A 28 8.92 -15.69 -2.93
N GLU A 29 8.76 -15.41 -1.65
CA GLU A 29 7.92 -16.22 -0.77
C GLU A 29 6.91 -15.37 -0.01
N ARG A 30 5.72 -15.92 0.19
CA ARG A 30 4.74 -15.37 1.12
C ARG A 30 4.90 -16.03 2.48
N PHE A 31 4.90 -15.22 3.52
CA PHE A 31 4.77 -15.71 4.90
C PHE A 31 3.75 -14.86 5.66
N ALA A 32 3.48 -15.29 6.89
CA ALA A 32 2.58 -14.59 7.80
C ALA A 32 3.21 -14.47 9.19
N THR A 33 2.96 -13.34 9.84
CA THR A 33 3.45 -13.02 11.18
C THR A 33 2.26 -12.85 12.11
N THR A 34 2.16 -13.74 13.09
CA THR A 34 1.27 -13.53 14.22
C THR A 34 1.84 -12.44 15.12
N LEU A 35 1.10 -11.34 15.26
CA LEU A 35 1.47 -10.21 16.10
C LEU A 35 1.30 -10.59 17.58
N GLN A 36 2.21 -10.12 18.42
CA GLN A 36 2.23 -10.36 19.86
C GLN A 36 1.56 -9.25 20.67
N GLY A 37 1.12 -8.16 20.03
CA GLY A 37 0.60 -6.95 20.68
C GLY A 37 -0.37 -7.16 21.85
N SER A 38 -0.45 -6.11 22.68
CA SER A 38 -1.07 -5.92 24.01
C SER A 38 -2.57 -6.26 24.16
N THR A 39 -3.12 -7.15 23.34
CA THR A 39 -4.51 -7.58 23.44
C THR A 39 -4.70 -8.51 24.65
N PRO A 40 -5.85 -8.40 25.36
CA PRO A 40 -6.23 -9.41 26.36
C PRO A 40 -6.17 -10.80 25.75
N ALA A 41 -5.84 -11.82 26.54
CA ALA A 41 -5.71 -13.23 26.11
C ALA A 41 -6.96 -13.83 25.41
N SER A 42 -8.07 -13.07 25.35
CA SER A 42 -9.33 -13.42 24.68
C SER A 42 -9.50 -12.81 23.29
N SER A 43 -8.58 -11.96 22.81
CA SER A 43 -8.70 -11.38 21.45
C SER A 43 -8.13 -12.36 20.41
N PRO A 44 -8.73 -12.45 19.21
CA PRO A 44 -8.18 -13.27 18.15
C PRO A 44 -6.76 -12.78 17.78
N SER A 45 -5.87 -13.73 17.50
CA SER A 45 -4.50 -13.42 17.08
C SER A 45 -4.52 -12.65 15.76
N ARG A 46 -3.90 -11.48 15.72
CA ARG A 46 -3.76 -10.68 14.51
C ARG A 46 -2.62 -11.23 13.67
N GLU A 47 -2.86 -11.43 12.38
CA GLU A 47 -1.88 -11.96 11.44
C GLU A 47 -1.63 -10.95 10.33
N VAL A 48 -0.34 -10.68 10.06
CA VAL A 48 0.10 -9.81 8.97
C VAL A 48 0.91 -10.63 7.98
N SER A 49 0.45 -10.68 6.73
CA SER A 49 1.16 -11.33 5.64
C SER A 49 2.14 -10.39 4.95
N ALA A 50 3.22 -10.95 4.43
CA ALA A 50 4.16 -10.22 3.60
C ALA A 50 4.77 -11.13 2.53
N LEU A 51 5.25 -10.50 1.46
CA LEU A 51 6.11 -11.10 0.45
C LEU A 51 7.56 -10.72 0.73
N GLN A 52 8.43 -11.72 0.85
CA GLN A 52 9.87 -11.50 0.82
C GLN A 52 10.37 -11.68 -0.61
N TRP A 53 11.02 -10.64 -1.12
CA TRP A 53 11.67 -10.60 -2.42
C TRP A 53 13.16 -10.78 -2.25
N GLU A 54 13.75 -11.60 -3.13
CA GLU A 54 15.17 -11.93 -3.13
C GLU A 54 15.66 -12.59 -1.83
N ALA A 55 16.77 -13.33 -1.92
CA ALA A 55 17.39 -13.92 -0.74
C ALA A 55 18.22 -12.86 0.01
N GLY A 56 18.12 -12.84 1.35
CA GLY A 56 18.90 -11.93 2.20
C GLY A 56 18.05 -11.16 3.19
N SER A 57 18.68 -10.21 3.88
CA SER A 57 17.97 -9.27 4.74
C SER A 57 17.34 -8.17 3.86
N PRO A 58 16.04 -7.86 4.01
CA PRO A 58 15.39 -6.82 3.22
C PRO A 58 16.08 -5.45 3.36
N GLU A 59 16.43 -4.85 2.23
CA GLU A 59 16.95 -3.48 2.14
C GLU A 59 15.81 -2.45 2.10
N LEU A 60 14.63 -2.87 1.65
CA LEU A 60 13.44 -2.05 1.46
C LEU A 60 12.22 -2.69 2.11
N VAL A 61 11.34 -1.86 2.67
CA VAL A 61 9.99 -2.27 3.07
C VAL A 61 8.97 -1.52 2.23
N PHE A 62 8.07 -2.23 1.57
CA PHE A 62 7.00 -1.67 0.76
C PHE A 62 5.64 -1.80 1.45
N VAL A 63 4.89 -0.70 1.49
CA VAL A 63 3.58 -0.61 2.13
C VAL A 63 2.55 -0.05 1.15
N HIS A 64 1.57 -0.86 0.78
CA HIS A 64 0.58 -0.51 -0.25
C HIS A 64 -0.49 0.50 0.23
N GLY A 65 -1.27 1.06 -0.70
CA GLY A 65 -2.40 1.95 -0.40
C GLY A 65 -3.69 1.22 0.01
N GLY A 66 -4.73 1.97 0.36
CA GLY A 66 -6.02 1.37 0.74
C GLY A 66 -6.61 0.49 -0.36
N ALA A 67 -7.27 -0.60 0.03
CA ALA A 67 -7.86 -1.60 -0.87
C ALA A 67 -6.89 -2.24 -1.89
N GLN A 68 -5.59 -2.20 -1.63
CA GLN A 68 -4.55 -2.89 -2.40
C GLN A 68 -3.96 -4.08 -1.60
N ASN A 69 -2.84 -4.62 -2.08
CA ASN A 69 -2.07 -5.68 -1.44
C ASN A 69 -0.59 -5.56 -1.87
N ALA A 70 0.27 -6.42 -1.32
CA ALA A 70 1.70 -6.47 -1.55
C ALA A 70 2.09 -6.55 -3.04
N HIS A 71 1.28 -7.18 -3.89
CA HIS A 71 1.55 -7.30 -5.33
C HIS A 71 1.43 -5.99 -6.12
N THR A 72 0.97 -4.90 -5.49
CA THR A 72 1.05 -3.55 -6.10
C THR A 72 2.50 -3.16 -6.39
N TRP A 73 3.47 -3.77 -5.69
CA TRP A 73 4.89 -3.48 -5.79
C TRP A 73 5.66 -4.40 -6.73
N ASP A 74 5.03 -5.41 -7.34
CA ASP A 74 5.72 -6.45 -8.14
C ASP A 74 6.64 -5.85 -9.21
N THR A 75 6.14 -4.92 -10.02
CA THR A 75 6.94 -4.32 -11.10
C THR A 75 8.10 -3.50 -10.55
N VAL A 76 7.91 -2.78 -9.44
CA VAL A 76 8.96 -1.99 -8.80
C VAL A 76 10.02 -2.91 -8.21
N ALA A 77 9.62 -3.98 -7.52
CA ALA A 77 10.54 -4.96 -6.93
C ALA A 77 11.35 -5.70 -8.01
N LEU A 78 10.71 -6.09 -9.13
CA LEU A 78 11.38 -6.68 -10.29
C LEU A 78 12.38 -5.71 -10.94
N ALA A 79 12.03 -4.42 -11.05
CA ALA A 79 12.91 -3.41 -11.63
C ALA A 79 14.12 -3.09 -10.74
N LEU A 80 13.97 -3.16 -9.41
CA LEU A 80 15.04 -2.97 -8.44
C LEU A 80 15.98 -4.18 -8.34
N GLY A 81 15.42 -5.40 -8.31
CA GLY A 81 16.20 -6.62 -8.13
C GLY A 81 16.96 -6.67 -6.79
N ARG A 82 16.34 -6.18 -5.72
CA ARG A 82 16.93 -6.09 -4.37
C ARG A 82 16.13 -6.89 -3.34
N PRO A 83 16.77 -7.36 -2.24
CA PRO A 83 16.08 -7.85 -1.06
C PRO A 83 15.05 -6.85 -0.56
N ALA A 84 13.78 -7.24 -0.51
CA ALA A 84 12.70 -6.36 -0.06
C ALA A 84 11.59 -7.14 0.65
N LEU A 85 10.82 -6.42 1.46
CA LEU A 85 9.66 -6.93 2.16
C LEU A 85 8.43 -6.12 1.75
N ALA A 86 7.47 -6.72 1.05
CA ALA A 86 6.20 -6.07 0.71
C ALA A 86 5.10 -6.57 1.65
N ILE A 87 4.58 -5.68 2.49
CA ILE A 87 3.62 -6.02 3.55
C ILE A 87 2.20 -5.85 3.03
N ASP A 88 1.35 -6.85 3.27
CA ASP A 88 -0.10 -6.67 3.22
C ASP A 88 -0.54 -5.95 4.50
N LEU A 89 -1.07 -4.74 4.41
CA LEU A 89 -1.62 -4.02 5.56
C LEU A 89 -2.69 -4.88 6.27
N PRO A 90 -2.89 -4.72 7.60
CA PRO A 90 -4.01 -5.34 8.29
C PRO A 90 -5.33 -5.13 7.53
N GLY A 91 -6.14 -6.18 7.42
CA GLY A 91 -7.40 -6.14 6.67
C GLY A 91 -7.26 -6.07 5.15
N HIS A 92 -6.07 -6.33 4.59
CA HIS A 92 -5.82 -6.31 3.15
C HIS A 92 -5.07 -7.58 2.71
N GLY A 93 -5.17 -7.91 1.42
CA GLY A 93 -4.43 -9.03 0.82
C GLY A 93 -4.59 -10.34 1.60
N HIS A 94 -3.49 -10.88 2.10
CA HIS A 94 -3.47 -12.11 2.89
C HIS A 94 -3.36 -11.85 4.41
N SER A 95 -3.36 -10.60 4.84
CA SER A 95 -3.42 -10.24 6.26
C SER A 95 -4.82 -10.46 6.83
N GLY A 96 -4.87 -10.80 8.11
CA GLY A 96 -6.12 -11.06 8.83
C GLY A 96 -7.00 -9.81 8.89
N TRP A 97 -8.30 -10.02 8.77
CA TRP A 97 -9.30 -8.99 9.02
C TRP A 97 -9.46 -8.75 10.52
N ARG A 98 -9.78 -7.51 10.90
CA ARG A 98 -9.91 -7.07 12.28
C ARG A 98 -11.38 -6.96 12.68
N GLU A 99 -11.73 -7.64 13.77
CA GLU A 99 -13.05 -7.51 14.37
C GLU A 99 -13.30 -6.12 14.95
N ASP A 100 -12.26 -5.41 15.40
CA ASP A 100 -12.39 -4.04 15.90
C ASP A 100 -12.52 -2.99 14.79
N GLY A 101 -12.26 -3.35 13.53
CA GLY A 101 -12.29 -2.44 12.39
C GLY A 101 -11.24 -1.32 12.44
N ALA A 102 -10.23 -1.43 13.32
CA ALA A 102 -9.25 -0.38 13.54
C ALA A 102 -8.15 -0.39 12.46
N TYR A 103 -8.45 0.24 11.32
CA TYR A 103 -7.55 0.40 10.17
C TYR A 103 -7.03 1.84 10.02
N SER A 104 -6.91 2.58 11.12
CA SER A 104 -6.29 3.91 11.07
C SER A 104 -4.78 3.78 10.78
N PRO A 105 -4.15 4.77 10.10
CA PRO A 105 -2.70 4.78 9.91
C PRO A 105 -1.93 4.54 11.22
N LEU A 106 -2.36 5.18 12.30
CA LEU A 106 -1.79 5.03 13.63
C LEU A 106 -1.87 3.58 14.14
N SER A 107 -3.05 2.95 14.03
CA SER A 107 -3.25 1.57 14.49
C SER A 107 -2.43 0.56 13.69
N MET A 108 -2.28 0.79 12.38
CA MET A 108 -1.50 -0.09 11.51
C MET A 108 0.00 0.12 11.65
N ALA A 109 0.46 1.32 12.03
CA ALA A 109 1.88 1.61 12.26
C ALA A 109 2.47 0.73 13.39
N ASP A 110 1.72 0.55 14.49
CA ASP A 110 2.16 -0.31 15.60
C ASP A 110 2.24 -1.79 15.17
N ASP A 111 1.33 -2.24 14.30
CA ASP A 111 1.36 -3.61 13.75
C ASP A 111 2.54 -3.81 12.79
N LEU A 112 2.84 -2.80 11.96
CA LEU A 112 3.99 -2.81 11.05
C LEU A 112 5.31 -2.79 11.81
N ALA A 113 5.40 -2.08 12.93
CA ALA A 113 6.59 -2.05 13.77
C ALA A 113 7.01 -3.46 14.22
N GLU A 114 6.05 -4.29 14.65
CA GLU A 114 6.34 -5.68 15.05
C GLU A 114 6.87 -6.52 13.89
N VAL A 115 6.30 -6.37 12.68
CA VAL A 115 6.72 -7.11 11.48
C VAL A 115 8.11 -6.65 11.02
N ILE A 116 8.34 -5.34 10.95
CA ILE A 116 9.60 -4.76 10.47
C ILE A 116 10.73 -5.09 11.45
N ALA A 117 10.51 -4.93 12.77
CA ALA A 117 11.52 -5.28 13.77
C ALA A 117 11.95 -6.75 13.69
N LYS A 118 11.05 -7.65 13.27
CA LYS A 118 11.33 -9.08 13.15
C LYS A 118 12.02 -9.47 11.85
N HIS A 119 11.60 -8.88 10.72
CA HIS A 119 11.97 -9.38 9.39
C HIS A 119 12.82 -8.42 8.57
N ALA A 120 12.78 -7.12 8.88
CA ALA A 120 13.51 -6.08 8.17
C ALA A 120 14.09 -4.99 9.11
N PRO A 121 14.71 -5.34 10.26
CA PRO A 121 15.21 -4.34 11.21
C PRO A 121 16.32 -3.46 10.63
N ASP A 122 16.98 -3.93 9.57
CA ASP A 122 18.07 -3.25 8.88
C ASP A 122 17.69 -2.62 7.54
N ALA A 123 16.39 -2.54 7.23
CA ALA A 123 15.92 -1.86 6.02
C ALA A 123 16.41 -0.40 5.97
N LEU A 124 16.87 -0.01 4.77
CA LEU A 124 17.40 1.30 4.46
C LEU A 124 16.28 2.32 4.23
N ALA A 125 15.13 1.86 3.72
CA ALA A 125 13.98 2.71 3.47
C ALA A 125 12.66 1.97 3.67
N VAL A 126 11.68 2.69 4.20
CA VAL A 126 10.26 2.31 4.14
C VAL A 126 9.59 3.14 3.05
N VAL A 127 8.94 2.49 2.10
CA VAL A 127 8.27 3.10 0.95
C VAL A 127 6.78 2.82 1.05
N GLY A 128 6.01 3.86 1.33
CA GLY A 128 4.57 3.76 1.56
C GLY A 128 3.77 4.57 0.55
N MET A 129 2.76 3.96 -0.07
CA MET A 129 1.84 4.64 -0.99
C MET A 129 0.51 4.95 -0.31
N SER A 130 -0.03 6.17 -0.48
CA SER A 130 -1.38 6.51 -0.01
C SER A 130 -1.58 6.19 1.48
N LEU A 131 -2.58 5.36 1.83
CA LEU A 131 -2.77 4.83 3.19
C LEU A 131 -1.47 4.24 3.78
N GLY A 132 -0.70 3.50 3.00
CA GLY A 132 0.60 2.96 3.40
C GLY A 132 1.66 4.04 3.63
N GLY A 133 1.58 5.17 2.92
CA GLY A 133 2.46 6.32 3.14
C GLY A 133 2.18 7.03 4.46
N LEU A 134 0.90 7.27 4.78
CA LEU A 134 0.51 7.81 6.09
C LEU A 134 0.83 6.82 7.23
N THR A 135 0.63 5.52 7.00
CA THR A 135 0.98 4.48 7.99
C THR A 135 2.49 4.44 8.23
N SER A 136 3.29 4.56 7.16
CA SER A 136 4.76 4.59 7.27
C SER A 136 5.27 5.88 7.91
N MET A 137 4.57 7.00 7.70
CA MET A 137 4.83 8.25 8.41
C MET A 137 4.58 8.13 9.91
N GLU A 138 3.44 7.57 10.31
CA GLU A 138 3.12 7.28 11.72
C GLU A 138 4.12 6.31 12.35
N LEU A 139 4.55 5.29 11.59
CA LEU A 139 5.62 4.40 12.00
C LEU A 139 6.92 5.17 12.27
N ALA A 140 7.33 6.06 11.36
CA ALA A 140 8.54 6.85 11.50
C ALA A 140 8.48 7.85 12.67
N ALA A 141 7.30 8.40 12.97
CA ALA A 141 7.08 9.30 14.10
C ALA A 141 7.18 8.58 15.46
N ARG A 142 6.71 7.31 15.53
CA ARG A 142 6.53 6.58 16.81
C ARG A 142 7.59 5.53 17.10
N HIS A 143 8.13 4.92 16.05
CA HIS A 143 9.10 3.84 16.07
C HIS A 143 10.31 4.23 15.22
N ALA A 144 10.85 5.43 15.50
CA ALA A 144 11.88 6.08 14.67
C ALA A 144 13.16 5.24 14.51
N ASP A 145 13.45 4.32 15.43
CA ASP A 145 14.57 3.38 15.34
C ASP A 145 14.42 2.33 14.24
N LEU A 146 13.19 2.07 13.77
CA LEU A 146 12.90 1.13 12.69
C LEU A 146 12.89 1.77 11.29
N VAL A 147 12.95 3.10 11.19
CA VAL A 147 12.83 3.82 9.91
C VAL A 147 14.07 4.68 9.67
N ARG A 148 14.99 4.17 8.86
CA ARG A 148 16.22 4.90 8.49
C ARG A 148 15.97 6.01 7.49
N SER A 149 15.00 5.82 6.60
CA SER A 149 14.52 6.83 5.66
C SER A 149 13.09 6.47 5.21
N LEU A 150 12.32 7.48 4.81
CA LEU A 150 10.92 7.33 4.45
C LEU A 150 10.66 7.88 3.04
N VAL A 151 9.98 7.09 2.21
CA VAL A 151 9.46 7.51 0.91
C VAL A 151 7.94 7.45 0.95
N MET A 152 7.29 8.60 0.78
CA MET A 152 5.85 8.71 0.67
C MET A 152 5.46 8.84 -0.81
N VAL A 153 4.62 7.93 -1.30
CA VAL A 153 4.16 7.91 -2.68
C VAL A 153 2.73 8.44 -2.75
N ASP A 154 2.62 9.62 -3.34
CA ASP A 154 1.40 10.34 -3.70
C ASP A 154 0.40 10.53 -2.55
N ILE A 155 0.92 10.96 -1.38
CA ILE A 155 0.11 11.25 -0.20
C ILE A 155 0.79 12.25 0.73
N THR A 156 -0.01 13.06 1.43
CA THR A 156 0.43 13.94 2.51
C THR A 156 -0.67 13.98 3.59
N PRO A 157 -0.37 14.50 4.80
CA PRO A 157 -1.39 14.76 5.82
C PRO A 157 -2.52 15.73 5.39
N GLY A 158 -2.29 16.56 4.36
CA GLY A 158 -3.27 17.53 3.86
C GLY A 158 -4.36 16.93 2.96
N VAL A 159 -4.21 15.66 2.56
CA VAL A 159 -5.18 14.95 1.75
C VAL A 159 -6.44 14.67 2.57
N ASN A 160 -7.58 15.14 2.07
CA ASN A 160 -8.87 15.02 2.73
C ASN A 160 -9.85 14.16 1.90
N ALA A 161 -11.07 13.96 2.42
CA ALA A 161 -12.09 13.14 1.78
C ALA A 161 -12.49 13.64 0.38
N ASP A 162 -12.47 14.94 0.12
CA ASP A 162 -12.79 15.50 -1.20
C ASP A 162 -11.71 15.16 -2.23
N LYS A 163 -10.44 15.34 -1.85
CA LYS A 163 -9.27 15.00 -2.68
C LYS A 163 -9.19 13.50 -2.98
N ALA A 164 -9.54 12.67 -1.99
CA ALA A 164 -9.52 11.21 -2.11
C ALA A 164 -10.86 10.61 -2.60
N LYS A 165 -11.85 11.44 -2.99
CA LYS A 165 -13.22 10.97 -3.22
C LYS A 165 -13.34 9.82 -4.23
N ALA A 166 -12.67 9.91 -5.37
CA ALA A 166 -12.75 8.86 -6.40
C ALA A 166 -12.22 7.51 -5.89
N ILE A 167 -11.21 7.53 -5.03
CA ILE A 167 -10.64 6.34 -4.39
C ILE A 167 -11.64 5.79 -3.36
N ILE A 168 -12.18 6.66 -2.51
CA ILE A 168 -13.19 6.28 -1.52
C ILE A 168 -14.41 5.64 -2.19
N ASP A 169 -14.96 6.26 -3.23
CA ASP A 169 -16.12 5.73 -3.98
C ASP A 169 -15.84 4.36 -4.61
N PHE A 170 -14.59 4.11 -5.05
CA PHE A 170 -14.19 2.80 -5.55
C PHE A 170 -14.23 1.75 -4.44
N VAL A 171 -13.53 2.05 -3.33
CA VAL A 171 -13.39 1.17 -2.14
C VAL A 171 -14.74 0.87 -1.50
N ASP A 172 -15.67 1.83 -1.53
CA ASP A 172 -16.99 1.75 -0.91
C ASP A 172 -18.02 1.01 -1.77
N GLY A 173 -17.64 0.54 -2.96
CA GLY A 173 -18.49 -0.32 -3.78
C GLY A 173 -18.62 -1.76 -3.31
N PRO A 174 -19.32 -2.62 -4.06
CA PRO A 174 -19.67 -3.98 -3.65
C PRO A 174 -18.45 -4.78 -3.14
N GLN A 175 -18.61 -5.50 -2.02
CA GLN A 175 -17.58 -6.42 -1.52
C GLN A 175 -17.39 -7.62 -2.45
N SER A 176 -18.48 -8.07 -3.07
CA SER A 176 -18.52 -9.27 -3.90
C SER A 176 -19.24 -9.02 -5.22
N PHE A 177 -18.85 -9.79 -6.23
CA PHE A 177 -19.33 -9.71 -7.62
C PHE A 177 -19.73 -11.11 -8.09
N ALA A 178 -20.77 -11.21 -8.91
CA ALA A 178 -21.25 -12.50 -9.38
C ALA A 178 -20.22 -13.20 -10.29
N ALA A 179 -19.48 -12.43 -11.10
CA ALA A 179 -18.43 -12.92 -11.97
C ALA A 179 -17.17 -12.04 -11.93
N PHE A 180 -16.04 -12.62 -12.34
CA PHE A 180 -14.78 -11.89 -12.51
C PHE A 180 -14.93 -10.70 -13.47
N ASP A 181 -15.68 -10.87 -14.56
CA ASP A 181 -15.84 -9.84 -15.59
C ASP A 181 -16.61 -8.61 -15.06
N ASP A 182 -17.54 -8.79 -14.12
CA ASP A 182 -18.25 -7.67 -13.46
C ASP A 182 -17.27 -6.84 -12.63
N LEU A 183 -16.36 -7.51 -11.93
CA LEU A 183 -15.34 -6.90 -11.11
C LEU A 183 -14.31 -6.18 -12.00
N LEU A 184 -13.86 -6.82 -13.08
CA LEU A 184 -12.98 -6.22 -14.08
C LEU A 184 -13.59 -4.96 -14.71
N ALA A 185 -14.84 -5.03 -15.16
CA ALA A 185 -15.54 -3.88 -15.75
C ALA A 185 -15.59 -2.69 -14.79
N ARG A 186 -15.89 -2.93 -13.51
CA ARG A 186 -15.85 -1.89 -12.47
C ARG A 186 -14.43 -1.34 -12.28
N THR A 187 -13.41 -2.19 -12.19
CA THR A 187 -12.02 -1.72 -12.02
C THR A 187 -11.56 -0.86 -13.19
N MET A 188 -11.97 -1.21 -14.42
CA MET A 188 -11.70 -0.43 -15.65
C MET A 188 -12.38 0.94 -15.64
N GLU A 189 -13.62 1.03 -15.14
CA GLU A 189 -14.35 2.30 -15.02
C GLU A 189 -13.62 3.31 -14.14
N PHE A 190 -13.00 2.84 -13.04
CA PHE A 190 -12.28 3.68 -12.09
C PHE A 190 -10.80 3.91 -12.44
N ASN A 191 -10.22 3.13 -13.35
CA ASN A 191 -8.80 3.21 -13.72
C ASN A 191 -8.57 3.15 -15.25
N PRO A 192 -9.09 4.13 -16.02
CA PRO A 192 -9.06 4.08 -17.48
C PRO A 192 -7.66 4.19 -18.10
N THR A 193 -6.64 4.53 -17.31
CA THR A 193 -5.25 4.71 -17.76
C THR A 193 -4.45 3.41 -17.79
N ARG A 194 -4.90 2.35 -17.11
CA ARG A 194 -4.20 1.07 -17.01
C ARG A 194 -4.59 0.13 -18.16
N SER A 195 -3.67 -0.75 -18.54
CA SER A 195 -3.95 -1.82 -19.50
C SER A 195 -4.91 -2.86 -18.89
N GLU A 196 -5.73 -3.49 -19.73
CA GLU A 196 -6.65 -4.56 -19.28
C GLU A 196 -5.89 -5.72 -18.63
N SER A 197 -4.74 -6.12 -19.21
CA SER A 197 -3.88 -7.18 -18.64
C SER A 197 -3.39 -6.81 -17.23
N SER A 198 -2.90 -5.59 -17.02
CA SER A 198 -2.50 -5.09 -15.71
C SER A 198 -3.66 -5.11 -14.71
N MET A 199 -4.87 -4.70 -15.12
CA MET A 199 -6.05 -4.74 -14.25
C MET A 199 -6.45 -6.17 -13.89
N ARG A 200 -6.48 -7.07 -14.88
CA ARG A 200 -6.74 -8.49 -14.68
C ARG A 200 -5.79 -9.11 -13.67
N ARG A 201 -4.48 -8.88 -13.82
CA ARG A 201 -3.45 -9.33 -12.90
C ARG A 201 -3.69 -8.78 -11.49
N GLY A 202 -3.88 -7.47 -11.36
CA GLY A 202 -4.17 -6.82 -10.08
C GLY A 202 -5.39 -7.41 -9.36
N ILE A 203 -6.47 -7.71 -10.09
CA ILE A 203 -7.67 -8.34 -9.54
C ILE A 203 -7.38 -9.76 -9.05
N LEU A 204 -6.62 -10.56 -9.81
CA LEU A 204 -6.28 -11.93 -9.41
C LEU A 204 -5.47 -11.96 -8.10
N HIS A 205 -4.62 -10.97 -7.86
CA HIS A 205 -3.91 -10.82 -6.58
C HIS A 205 -4.81 -10.26 -5.47
N ASN A 206 -5.80 -9.42 -5.80
CA ASN A 206 -6.59 -8.67 -4.83
C ASN A 206 -7.98 -9.23 -4.54
N ALA A 207 -8.41 -10.26 -5.24
CA ALA A 207 -9.70 -10.91 -5.08
C ALA A 207 -9.54 -12.44 -5.11
N HIS A 208 -10.56 -13.15 -4.61
CA HIS A 208 -10.61 -14.60 -4.67
C HIS A 208 -11.99 -15.09 -5.06
N GLN A 209 -12.04 -16.26 -5.70
CA GLN A 209 -13.30 -16.91 -6.03
C GLN A 209 -13.83 -17.70 -4.82
N LEU A 210 -15.09 -17.46 -4.47
CA LEU A 210 -15.83 -18.18 -3.44
C LEU A 210 -16.35 -19.52 -3.96
N ALA A 211 -16.80 -20.38 -3.05
CA ALA A 211 -17.31 -21.72 -3.38
C ALA A 211 -18.55 -21.72 -4.30
N ASP A 212 -19.32 -20.62 -4.30
CA ASP A 212 -20.47 -20.43 -5.18
C ASP A 212 -20.10 -19.85 -6.57
N GLY A 213 -18.81 -19.62 -6.82
CA GLY A 213 -18.28 -19.08 -8.06
C GLY A 213 -18.22 -17.55 -8.12
N SER A 214 -18.80 -16.86 -7.14
CA SER A 214 -18.69 -15.40 -7.02
C SER A 214 -17.28 -14.97 -6.62
N TRP A 215 -16.96 -13.70 -6.81
CA TRP A 215 -15.65 -13.13 -6.50
C TRP A 215 -15.76 -12.13 -5.37
N GLN A 216 -14.80 -12.16 -4.45
CA GLN A 216 -14.75 -11.26 -3.30
C GLN A 216 -13.38 -10.61 -3.18
N TRP A 217 -13.37 -9.31 -2.92
CA TRP A 217 -12.14 -8.58 -2.60
C TRP A 217 -11.47 -9.13 -1.34
N ARG A 218 -10.15 -9.10 -1.31
CA ARG A 218 -9.33 -9.51 -0.17
C ARG A 218 -9.19 -8.44 0.93
N TYR A 219 -9.68 -7.23 0.67
CA TYR A 219 -9.72 -6.18 1.70
C TYR A 219 -11.04 -6.19 2.47
N ASP A 220 -10.95 -5.86 3.76
CA ASP A 220 -12.06 -5.87 4.70
C ASP A 220 -12.93 -4.62 4.55
N ARG A 221 -14.23 -4.82 4.33
CA ARG A 221 -15.26 -3.78 4.42
C ARG A 221 -16.14 -3.92 5.66
N GLY A 222 -15.79 -4.79 6.59
CA GLY A 222 -16.56 -5.08 7.79
C GLY A 222 -16.75 -3.87 8.70
N SER A 223 -15.78 -2.94 8.76
CA SER A 223 -15.93 -1.66 9.46
C SER A 223 -17.00 -0.77 8.81
N HIS A 224 -17.04 -0.74 7.47
CA HIS A 224 -18.03 0.02 6.70
C HIS A 224 -19.45 -0.47 6.90
N ALA A 225 -19.67 -1.79 6.72
CA ALA A 225 -20.99 -2.38 6.86
C ALA A 225 -21.54 -2.25 8.30
N ARG A 226 -20.66 -2.25 9.32
CA ARG A 226 -21.06 -2.06 10.73
C ARG A 226 -21.39 -0.60 11.05
N ALA A 227 -20.59 0.35 10.56
CA ALA A 227 -20.89 1.77 10.71
C ALA A 227 -22.17 2.19 9.98
N GLU A 228 -22.39 1.67 8.76
CA GLU A 228 -23.63 1.89 8.00
C GLU A 228 -24.86 1.33 8.76
N GLN A 229 -24.74 0.14 9.37
CA GLN A 229 -25.80 -0.43 10.23
C GLN A 229 -26.01 0.35 11.55
N ALA A 230 -24.98 1.03 12.06
CA ALA A 230 -25.05 1.86 13.26
C ALA A 230 -25.56 3.29 12.98
N GLY A 231 -25.77 3.66 11.71
CA GLY A 231 -26.12 5.04 11.33
C GLY A 231 -24.96 6.03 11.47
N GLU A 232 -23.74 5.52 11.56
CA GLU A 232 -22.51 6.30 11.61
C GLU A 232 -21.96 6.45 10.19
N SER A 233 -21.29 7.57 9.90
CA SER A 233 -20.52 7.66 8.65
C SER A 233 -19.38 6.66 8.75
N PRO A 234 -19.31 5.64 7.87
CA PRO A 234 -18.21 4.70 7.91
C PRO A 234 -16.90 5.46 7.73
N GLY A 235 -15.97 5.29 8.67
CA GLY A 235 -14.60 5.71 8.47
C GLY A 235 -14.07 4.88 7.31
N SER A 236 -13.86 5.50 6.15
CA SER A 236 -13.50 4.70 4.99
C SER A 236 -12.11 4.12 5.15
N ALA A 237 -11.89 2.93 4.59
CA ALA A 237 -10.59 2.26 4.50
C ALA A 237 -9.63 3.05 3.55
N GLY A 238 -9.43 4.33 3.87
CA GLY A 238 -8.79 5.35 3.04
C GLY A 238 -9.09 6.80 3.46
N ALA A 239 -10.18 7.10 4.19
CA ALA A 239 -10.44 8.46 4.69
C ALA A 239 -9.71 8.70 6.00
N VAL A 240 -8.64 9.48 5.92
CA VAL A 240 -7.98 10.00 7.11
C VAL A 240 -8.61 11.34 7.42
N ASN A 241 -9.43 11.38 8.48
CA ASN A 241 -10.00 12.63 8.98
C ASN A 241 -9.06 13.21 10.04
N ASP A 242 -8.18 14.12 9.65
CA ASP A 242 -7.34 14.88 10.57
C ASP A 242 -7.91 16.27 10.89
N ALA A 243 -9.16 16.31 11.36
CA ALA A 243 -9.76 17.56 11.83
C ALA A 243 -8.96 18.24 12.95
N SER A 244 -8.07 17.50 13.64
CA SER A 244 -7.19 17.99 14.71
C SER A 244 -5.89 18.63 14.24
N GLY A 245 -5.42 18.38 13.00
CA GLY A 245 -4.07 18.74 12.55
C GLY A 245 -2.96 17.86 13.13
N GLN A 246 -3.32 16.74 13.77
CA GLN A 246 -2.42 15.82 14.46
C GLN A 246 -1.44 15.15 13.49
N LEU A 247 -1.89 14.75 12.29
CA LEU A 247 -1.02 14.13 11.29
C LEU A 247 0.06 15.09 10.80
N TRP A 248 -0.26 16.38 10.70
CA TRP A 248 0.74 17.38 10.33
C TRP A 248 1.76 17.61 11.44
N ASP A 249 1.35 17.50 12.70
CA ASP A 249 2.25 17.57 13.85
C ASP A 249 3.14 16.32 13.93
N ASP A 250 2.57 15.13 13.69
CA ASP A 250 3.31 13.87 13.61
C ASP A 250 4.28 13.86 12.42
N PHE A 251 3.86 14.35 11.24
CA PHE A 251 4.74 14.58 10.09
C PHE A 251 5.92 15.51 10.43
N SER A 252 5.67 16.56 11.22
CA SER A 252 6.72 17.49 11.66
C SER A 252 7.68 16.86 12.67
N SER A 253 7.28 15.75 13.32
CA SER A 253 8.10 15.03 14.30
C SER A 253 9.00 13.97 13.66
N VAL A 254 8.77 13.60 12.39
CA VAL A 254 9.61 12.63 11.67
C VAL A 254 11.02 13.21 11.51
N THR A 255 12.02 12.42 11.89
CA THR A 255 13.44 12.86 11.95
C THR A 255 14.36 12.17 10.94
N CYS A 256 13.93 11.07 10.33
CA CYS A 256 14.69 10.44 9.26
C CYS A 256 14.65 11.30 7.97
N PRO A 257 15.48 11.04 6.95
CA PRO A 257 15.33 11.66 5.65
C PRO A 257 13.98 11.29 4.99
N LEU A 258 13.29 12.26 4.39
CA LEU A 258 12.01 12.07 3.71
C LEU A 258 12.10 12.40 2.22
N MET A 259 11.44 11.57 1.40
CA MET A 259 11.14 11.85 0.01
C MET A 259 9.63 11.73 -0.23
N LEU A 260 9.06 12.72 -0.92
CA LEU A 260 7.70 12.69 -1.46
C LEU A 260 7.77 12.48 -2.98
N VAL A 261 7.18 11.39 -3.47
CA VAL A 261 7.04 11.12 -4.91
C VAL A 261 5.58 11.35 -5.30
N ARG A 262 5.32 12.32 -6.17
CA ARG A 262 3.97 12.72 -6.61
C ARG A 262 3.77 12.42 -8.09
N GLY A 263 2.60 11.90 -8.46
CA GLY A 263 2.22 11.74 -9.87
C GLY A 263 1.75 13.06 -10.48
N SER A 264 2.24 13.43 -11.67
CA SER A 264 1.87 14.72 -12.31
C SER A 264 0.39 14.84 -12.68
N LEU A 265 -0.32 13.70 -12.79
CA LEU A 265 -1.74 13.63 -13.10
C LEU A 265 -2.60 13.32 -11.86
N SER A 266 -1.98 13.21 -10.67
CA SER A 266 -2.72 12.87 -9.45
C SER A 266 -3.58 14.03 -8.96
N PRO A 267 -4.89 13.81 -8.74
CA PRO A 267 -5.74 14.80 -8.09
C PRO A 267 -5.66 14.75 -6.55
N VAL A 268 -4.88 13.83 -5.98
CA VAL A 268 -4.91 13.51 -4.54
C VAL A 268 -4.05 14.47 -3.74
N VAL A 269 -2.82 14.68 -4.18
CA VAL A 269 -1.88 15.65 -3.60
C VAL A 269 -1.85 16.88 -4.50
N ASP A 270 -2.08 18.06 -3.95
CA ASP A 270 -1.99 19.33 -4.68
C ASP A 270 -0.72 20.14 -4.34
N ASP A 271 -0.57 21.31 -4.96
CA ASP A 271 0.60 22.18 -4.73
C ASP A 271 0.60 22.80 -3.32
N GLU A 272 -0.59 22.99 -2.72
CA GLU A 272 -0.72 23.52 -1.35
C GLU A 272 -0.24 22.48 -0.33
N ASP A 273 -0.59 21.20 -0.54
CA ASP A 273 -0.10 20.08 0.25
C ASP A 273 1.43 19.97 0.21
N VAL A 274 2.02 20.07 -0.98
CA VAL A 274 3.48 20.02 -1.17
C VAL A 274 4.15 21.22 -0.49
N ALA A 275 3.58 22.41 -0.64
CA ALA A 275 4.12 23.62 -0.01
C ALA A 275 4.10 23.52 1.52
N GLU A 276 3.00 23.00 2.10
CA GLU A 276 2.89 22.78 3.54
C GLU A 276 3.87 21.69 4.03
N ALA A 277 4.02 20.60 3.28
CA ALA A 277 5.00 19.56 3.59
C ALA A 277 6.44 20.12 3.61
N CYS A 278 6.83 20.89 2.59
CA CYS A 278 8.14 21.53 2.54
C CYS A 278 8.34 22.58 3.65
N ARG A 279 7.26 23.27 4.06
CA ARG A 279 7.32 24.24 5.18
C ARG A 279 7.63 23.55 6.51
N ARG A 280 7.09 22.34 6.73
CA ARG A 280 7.27 21.55 7.96
C ARG A 280 8.53 20.70 7.95
N GLN A 281 8.93 20.21 6.79
CA GLN A 281 10.15 19.42 6.57
C GLN A 281 11.02 20.13 5.52
N PRO A 282 11.89 21.07 5.90
CA PRO A 282 12.68 21.87 4.95
C PRO A 282 13.67 21.06 4.10
N ASP A 283 14.08 19.88 4.58
CA ASP A 283 14.97 18.95 3.87
C ASP A 283 14.18 17.89 3.07
N LEU A 284 12.85 18.01 2.97
CA LEU A 284 12.02 17.12 2.17
C LEU A 284 12.39 17.18 0.70
N GLU A 285 12.67 16.02 0.11
CA GLU A 285 12.86 15.89 -1.32
C GLU A 285 11.55 15.60 -2.03
N VAL A 286 11.22 16.40 -3.04
CA VAL A 286 9.97 16.25 -3.79
C VAL A 286 10.29 15.90 -5.24
N HIS A 287 9.77 14.77 -5.69
CA HIS A 287 9.89 14.29 -7.06
C HIS A 287 8.52 14.23 -7.73
N LEU A 288 8.38 14.91 -8.86
CA LEU A 288 7.19 14.84 -9.71
C LEU A 288 7.45 13.83 -10.83
N VAL A 289 6.60 12.81 -10.94
CA VAL A 289 6.70 11.76 -11.96
C VAL A 289 5.70 12.03 -13.07
N ASP A 290 6.21 12.32 -14.27
CA ASP A 290 5.38 12.70 -15.40
C ASP A 290 4.53 11.53 -15.93
N GLY A 291 3.24 11.80 -16.14
CA GLY A 291 2.28 10.85 -16.67
C GLY A 291 1.81 9.78 -15.67
N ALA A 292 2.19 9.89 -14.39
CA ALA A 292 1.63 9.07 -13.32
C ALA A 292 0.43 9.75 -12.66
N GLY A 293 -0.62 8.98 -12.37
CA GLY A 293 -1.70 9.37 -11.47
C GLY A 293 -1.37 9.04 -10.01
N HIS A 294 -2.40 8.76 -9.21
CA HIS A 294 -2.23 8.43 -7.78
C HIS A 294 -1.39 7.17 -7.55
N SER A 295 -1.48 6.20 -8.47
CA SER A 295 -0.77 4.92 -8.38
C SER A 295 0.56 4.95 -9.13
N VAL A 296 1.50 5.78 -8.68
CA VAL A 296 2.83 5.94 -9.33
C VAL A 296 3.54 4.60 -9.55
N GLN A 297 3.49 3.69 -8.57
CA GLN A 297 4.08 2.36 -8.66
C GLN A 297 3.41 1.45 -9.70
N GLY A 298 2.19 1.78 -10.15
CA GLY A 298 1.49 1.09 -11.22
C GLY A 298 1.65 1.76 -12.59
N ASP A 299 1.68 3.09 -12.62
CA ASP A 299 1.72 3.88 -13.86
C ASP A 299 3.15 4.07 -14.39
N ARG A 300 4.11 4.27 -13.46
CA ARG A 300 5.53 4.59 -13.72
C ARG A 300 6.48 3.80 -12.79
N PRO A 301 6.37 2.46 -12.76
CA PRO A 301 7.15 1.62 -11.84
C PRO A 301 8.67 1.70 -12.05
N VAL A 302 9.12 1.81 -13.31
CA VAL A 302 10.55 1.84 -13.64
C VAL A 302 11.17 3.17 -13.21
N GLU A 303 10.46 4.27 -13.41
CA GLU A 303 10.86 5.59 -12.94
C GLU A 303 10.89 5.64 -11.40
N LEU A 304 9.88 5.08 -10.73
CA LEU A 304 9.88 4.98 -9.27
C LEU A 304 11.05 4.13 -8.76
N ALA A 305 11.33 2.98 -9.38
CA ALA A 305 12.49 2.15 -9.04
C ALA A 305 13.81 2.92 -9.19
N ALA A 306 13.97 3.70 -10.26
CA ALA A 306 15.17 4.53 -10.46
C ALA A 306 15.33 5.63 -9.39
N LEU A 307 14.23 6.24 -8.94
CA LEU A 307 14.24 7.18 -7.81
C LEU A 307 14.67 6.48 -6.52
N LEU A 308 14.14 5.29 -6.25
CA LEU A 308 14.50 4.50 -5.07
C LEU A 308 15.97 4.07 -5.10
N GLU A 309 16.52 3.63 -6.24
CA GLU A 309 17.95 3.35 -6.39
C GLU A 309 18.82 4.56 -6.03
N THR A 310 18.44 5.73 -6.53
CA THR A 310 19.16 6.99 -6.26
C THR A 310 19.05 7.40 -4.80
N TRP A 311 17.92 7.11 -4.16
CA TRP A 311 17.67 7.38 -2.75
C TRP A 311 18.53 6.48 -1.84
N LEU A 312 18.62 5.20 -2.16
CA LEU A 312 19.37 4.20 -1.38
C LEU A 312 20.90 4.34 -1.48
N ALA A 313 21.41 4.95 -2.55
CA ALA A 313 22.84 5.09 -2.80
C ALA A 313 23.54 6.21 -1.99
N ARG A 314 22.87 6.78 -0.99
CA ARG A 314 23.28 8.00 -0.29
C ARG A 314 24.00 7.74 1.03
#